data_AF-A0A3D4UHL5-F1
#
_entry.id   AF-A0A3D4UHL5-F1
#
_cell.length_a   1.000
_cell.length_b   1.000
_cell.length_c   1.000
_cell.angle_alpha   90.00
_cell.angle_beta   90.00
_cell.angle_gamma   90.00
#
_symmetry.space_group_name_H-M   'P 1'
#
loop_
_entity.id
_entity.type
_entity.pdbx_description
1 polymer ?
#
loop_
_entity_poly.entity_id
_entity_poly.type
_entity_poly.pdbx_seq_one_letter_code
_entity_poly.pdbx_strand_id
1 'polypeptide(L)'
;LKEIRLGRSLKIDPHDVQIRVDQARRFLMAGHKVQITQRFRGREFMHKQLGEERLFQICQDLSDIAKIDVAPKAMGRAITLVLSPDKDKIKALKSRLIQEGKAHEDDLEALEAQVAAQNAEDEREDEYEGMTEEEKMEKKKEEKKAKRGPKDDRANNPVDDEVADLLGEI
;
A
#
# COMPACT_ATOMS: atom_id res chain seq x y z
N LEU A 1 9.26 7.00 7.04
CA LEU A 1 10.06 6.91 5.80
C LEU A 1 9.64 5.63 5.11
N LYS A 2 9.10 5.69 3.89
CA LYS A 2 8.69 4.48 3.16
C LYS A 2 9.89 3.93 2.39
N GLU A 3 10.16 2.63 2.50
CA GLU A 3 11.24 1.97 1.76
C GLU A 3 10.66 1.19 0.57
N ILE A 4 11.26 1.35 -0.60
CA ILE A 4 10.95 0.57 -1.79
C ILE A 4 12.19 -0.21 -2.18
N ARG A 5 12.04 -1.52 -2.31
CA ARG A 5 13.14 -2.43 -2.68
C ARG A 5 12.96 -2.82 -4.13
N LEU A 6 13.92 -2.41 -4.95
CA LEU A 6 14.07 -2.98 -6.29
C LEU A 6 14.67 -4.37 -6.09
N GLY A 7 14.07 -5.39 -6.70
CA GLY A 7 14.35 -6.81 -6.45
C GLY A 7 15.83 -7.19 -6.42
N ARG A 8 16.19 -8.36 -5.90
CA ARG A 8 17.61 -8.72 -5.67
C ARG A 8 18.44 -8.99 -6.92
N SER A 9 17.80 -9.10 -8.07
CA SER A 9 18.43 -9.41 -9.36
C SER A 9 18.70 -8.12 -10.13
N LEU A 10 19.79 -8.07 -10.89
CA LEU A 10 19.98 -6.96 -11.84
C LEU A 10 18.99 -7.04 -13.01
N LYS A 11 18.59 -8.26 -13.39
CA LYS A 11 17.63 -8.55 -14.45
C LYS A 11 16.20 -8.46 -13.90
N ILE A 12 15.76 -7.24 -13.62
CA ILE A 12 14.36 -6.96 -13.30
C ILE A 12 13.65 -6.62 -14.61
N ASP A 13 12.43 -7.10 -14.76
CA ASP A 13 11.60 -6.77 -15.92
C ASP A 13 11.23 -5.27 -15.91
N PRO A 14 11.23 -4.58 -17.06
CA PRO A 14 10.84 -3.18 -17.13
C PRO A 14 9.47 -2.89 -16.48
N HIS A 15 8.52 -3.83 -16.55
CA HIS A 15 7.21 -3.69 -15.93
C HIS A 15 7.27 -3.66 -14.40
N ASP A 16 8.09 -4.51 -13.77
CA ASP A 16 8.26 -4.51 -12.31
C ASP A 16 8.91 -3.19 -11.83
N VAL A 17 9.86 -2.66 -12.60
CA VAL A 17 10.41 -1.32 -12.31
C VAL A 17 9.31 -0.26 -12.35
N GLN A 18 8.45 -0.26 -13.37
CA GLN A 18 7.34 0.69 -13.48
C GLN A 18 6.38 0.60 -12.28
N ILE A 19 5.99 -0.60 -11.86
CA ILE A 19 5.14 -0.78 -10.68
C ILE A 19 5.77 -0.13 -9.43
N ARG A 20 7.09 -0.30 -9.25
CA ARG A 20 7.82 0.31 -8.12
C ARG A 20 7.94 1.83 -8.23
N VAL A 21 8.06 2.36 -9.44
CA VAL A 21 8.05 3.81 -9.71
C VAL A 21 6.66 4.38 -9.41
N ASP A 22 5.60 3.72 -9.83
CA ASP A 22 4.21 4.14 -9.53
C ASP A 22 3.94 4.10 -8.03
N GLN A 23 4.43 3.06 -7.33
CA GLN A 23 4.37 2.99 -5.87
C GLN A 23 5.12 4.16 -5.21
N ALA A 24 6.32 4.49 -5.70
CA ALA A 24 7.08 5.65 -5.22
C ALA A 24 6.32 6.96 -5.44
N ARG A 25 5.71 7.12 -6.63
CA ARG A 25 4.89 8.27 -6.99
C ARG A 25 3.70 8.45 -6.05
N ARG A 26 2.99 7.37 -5.72
CA ARG A 26 1.87 7.41 -4.75
C ARG A 26 2.33 7.87 -3.38
N PHE A 27 3.44 7.34 -2.85
CA PHE A 27 3.95 7.76 -1.55
C PHE A 27 4.41 9.21 -1.53
N LEU A 28 5.02 9.69 -2.61
CA LEU A 28 5.42 11.10 -2.74
C LEU A 28 4.19 12.02 -2.81
N MET A 29 3.14 11.62 -3.54
CA MET A 29 1.87 12.36 -3.60
C MET A 29 1.14 12.41 -2.25
N ALA A 30 1.26 11.36 -1.43
CA ALA A 30 0.79 11.31 -0.04
C ALA A 30 1.66 12.13 0.93
N GLY A 31 2.78 12.70 0.47
CA GLY A 31 3.66 13.53 1.30
C GLY A 31 4.67 12.75 2.13
N HIS A 32 4.91 11.47 1.82
CA HIS A 32 5.94 10.68 2.49
C HIS A 32 7.30 10.78 1.78
N LYS A 33 8.38 10.76 2.57
CA LYS A 33 9.73 10.53 2.05
C LYS A 33 9.87 9.07 1.61
N VAL A 34 10.55 8.86 0.49
CA VAL A 34 10.74 7.54 -0.11
C VAL A 34 12.24 7.24 -0.22
N GLN A 35 12.64 6.07 0.25
CA GLN A 35 13.97 5.52 0.04
C GLN A 35 13.88 4.33 -0.92
N ILE A 36 14.55 4.42 -2.07
CA ILE A 36 14.64 3.33 -3.04
C ILE A 36 15.99 2.64 -2.86
N THR A 37 15.97 1.32 -2.67
CA THR A 37 17.19 0.52 -2.47
C THR A 37 17.23 -0.65 -3.45
N GLN A 38 18.31 -0.74 -4.21
CA GLN A 38 18.64 -1.89 -5.05
C GLN A 38 19.75 -2.69 -4.36
N ARG A 39 19.48 -3.94 -4.00
CA ARG A 39 20.48 -4.85 -3.40
C ARG A 39 21.07 -5.76 -4.46
N PHE A 40 22.38 -6.02 -4.40
CA PHE A 40 23.08 -6.92 -5.33
C PHE A 40 23.48 -8.23 -4.65
N ARG A 41 23.17 -9.37 -5.29
CA ARG A 41 23.56 -10.70 -4.78
C ARG A 41 24.80 -11.24 -5.51
N GLY A 42 25.72 -11.84 -4.74
CA GLY A 42 26.89 -12.55 -5.28
C GLY A 42 27.78 -11.69 -6.20
N ARG A 43 27.94 -12.13 -7.45
CA ARG A 43 28.78 -11.50 -8.48
C ARG A 43 28.14 -10.30 -9.17
N GLU A 44 26.86 -10.05 -8.95
CA GLU A 44 26.12 -8.97 -9.60
C GLU A 44 26.59 -7.57 -9.16
N PHE A 45 27.30 -7.48 -8.03
CA PHE A 45 27.89 -6.22 -7.57
C PHE A 45 28.90 -5.63 -8.59
N MET A 46 29.52 -6.46 -9.43
CA MET A 46 30.41 -5.97 -10.49
C MET A 46 29.67 -5.09 -11.51
N HIS A 47 28.36 -5.25 -11.62
CA HIS A 47 27.49 -4.46 -12.48
C HIS A 47 26.80 -3.32 -11.72
N LYS A 48 27.44 -2.77 -10.68
CA LYS A 48 26.92 -1.61 -9.94
C LYS A 48 26.53 -0.44 -10.85
N GLN A 49 27.26 -0.24 -11.95
CA GLN A 49 27.07 0.88 -12.87
C GLN A 49 25.70 0.81 -13.58
N LEU A 50 25.26 -0.38 -13.98
CA LEU A 50 23.91 -0.61 -14.51
C LEU A 50 22.82 -0.32 -13.48
N GLY A 51 23.11 -0.60 -12.20
CA GLY A 51 22.21 -0.24 -11.10
C GLY A 51 22.14 1.26 -10.85
N GLU A 52 23.27 1.96 -10.90
CA GLU A 52 23.34 3.42 -10.74
C GLU A 52 22.57 4.11 -11.88
N GLU A 53 22.77 3.69 -13.13
CA GLU A 53 22.04 4.19 -14.29
C GLU A 53 20.52 4.00 -14.16
N ARG A 54 20.07 2.83 -13.70
CA ARG A 54 18.65 2.56 -13.46
C ARG A 54 18.07 3.49 -12.39
N LEU A 55 18.75 3.65 -11.26
CA LEU A 55 18.28 4.55 -10.21
C LEU A 55 18.28 6.01 -10.67
N PHE A 56 19.20 6.37 -11.57
CA PHE A 56 19.24 7.68 -12.18
C PHE A 56 18.04 7.91 -13.12
N GLN A 57 17.63 6.91 -13.90
CA GLN A 57 16.40 6.97 -14.71
C GLN A 57 15.16 7.19 -13.84
N ILE A 58 15.00 6.37 -12.78
CA ILE A 58 13.89 6.52 -11.83
C ILE A 58 13.88 7.92 -11.19
N CYS A 59 15.06 8.46 -10.90
CA CYS A 59 15.20 9.80 -10.36
C CYS A 59 14.74 10.89 -11.34
N GLN A 60 14.98 10.72 -12.65
CA GLN A 60 14.49 11.64 -13.67
C GLN A 60 12.96 11.56 -13.79
N ASP A 61 12.40 10.35 -13.79
CA ASP A 61 10.96 10.12 -13.91
C ASP A 61 10.17 10.75 -12.76
N LEU A 62 10.75 10.80 -11.56
CA LEU A 62 10.14 11.35 -10.34
C LEU A 62 10.53 12.81 -10.05
N SER A 63 11.34 13.44 -10.90
CA SER A 63 11.81 14.81 -10.71
C SER A 63 10.71 15.88 -10.80
N ASP A 64 9.56 15.49 -11.38
CA ASP A 64 8.34 16.29 -11.53
C ASP A 64 7.62 16.53 -10.21
N ILE A 65 7.68 15.59 -9.26
CA ILE A 65 6.98 15.65 -7.95
C ILE A 65 7.92 15.65 -6.74
N ALA A 66 9.17 15.23 -6.93
CA ALA A 66 10.13 15.06 -5.84
C ALA A 66 11.30 16.04 -5.90
N LYS A 67 11.96 16.14 -4.75
CA LYS A 67 13.28 16.73 -4.56
C LYS A 67 14.25 15.64 -4.12
N ILE A 68 15.44 15.64 -4.74
CA ILE A 68 16.50 14.69 -4.42
C ILE A 68 17.14 15.13 -3.09
N ASP A 69 17.12 14.23 -2.10
CA ASP A 69 17.80 14.44 -0.81
C ASP A 69 19.17 13.77 -0.85
N VAL A 70 19.19 12.49 -1.25
CA VAL A 70 20.41 11.72 -1.46
C VAL A 70 20.39 11.17 -2.88
N ALA A 71 21.35 11.62 -3.69
CA ALA A 71 21.58 11.09 -5.04
C ALA A 71 21.91 9.59 -5.01
N PRO A 72 21.71 8.85 -6.12
CA PRO A 72 22.03 7.43 -6.19
C PRO A 72 23.48 7.16 -5.77
N LYS A 73 23.67 6.49 -4.64
CA LYS A 73 25.01 6.20 -4.10
C LYS A 73 25.10 4.75 -3.67
N ALA A 74 26.20 4.10 -4.06
CA ALA A 74 26.53 2.77 -3.59
C ALA A 74 26.88 2.79 -2.10
N MET A 75 26.13 2.04 -1.30
CA MET A 75 26.35 1.80 0.12
C MET A 75 26.55 0.30 0.34
N GLY A 76 27.82 -0.11 0.43
CA GLY A 76 28.19 -1.53 0.53
C GLY A 76 27.75 -2.32 -0.70
N ARG A 77 26.89 -3.33 -0.51
CA ARG A 77 26.36 -4.19 -1.59
C ARG A 77 24.99 -3.75 -2.09
N ALA A 78 24.61 -2.50 -1.83
CA ALA A 78 23.37 -1.91 -2.28
C ALA A 78 23.63 -0.53 -2.87
N ILE A 79 22.72 -0.05 -3.71
CA ILE A 79 22.66 1.35 -4.10
C ILE A 79 21.36 1.91 -3.55
N THR A 80 21.45 3.07 -2.91
CA THR A 80 20.33 3.72 -2.27
C THR A 80 20.13 5.11 -2.88
N LEU A 81 18.87 5.48 -3.05
CA LEU A 81 18.39 6.79 -3.47
C LEU A 81 17.33 7.25 -2.46
N VAL A 82 17.38 8.52 -2.04
CA VAL A 82 16.37 9.09 -1.12
C VAL A 82 15.74 10.33 -1.76
N LEU A 83 14.41 10.30 -1.84
CA LEU A 83 13.59 11.35 -2.40
C LEU A 83 12.66 11.92 -1.33
N SER A 84 12.54 13.25 -1.33
CA SER A 84 11.56 13.97 -0.52
C SER A 84 10.46 14.54 -1.42
N PRO A 85 9.20 14.55 -0.96
CA PRO A 85 8.10 15.11 -1.73
C PRO A 85 8.22 16.63 -1.80
N ASP A 86 7.99 17.20 -2.98
CA ASP A 86 7.97 18.63 -3.20
C ASP A 86 6.51 19.11 -3.24
N LYS A 87 6.06 19.75 -2.15
CA LYS A 87 4.66 20.16 -1.99
C LYS A 87 4.22 21.16 -3.07
N ASP A 88 5.10 22.04 -3.51
CA ASP A 88 4.79 23.07 -4.50
C ASP A 88 4.58 22.44 -5.87
N LYS A 89 5.48 21.53 -6.25
CA LYS A 89 5.36 20.77 -7.50
C LYS A 89 4.14 19.85 -7.51
N ILE A 90 3.91 19.14 -6.41
CA ILE A 90 2.74 18.25 -6.26
C ILE A 90 1.44 19.06 -6.39
N LYS A 91 1.35 20.23 -5.77
CA LYS A 91 0.17 21.10 -5.88
C LYS A 91 -0.06 21.56 -7.32
N ALA A 92 1.00 22.00 -8.01
CA ALA A 92 0.93 22.41 -9.41
C ALA A 92 0.50 21.26 -10.34
N LEU A 93 0.95 20.04 -10.05
CA LEU A 93 0.58 18.85 -10.81
C LEU A 93 -0.87 18.43 -10.53
N LYS A 94 -1.32 18.46 -9.27
CA LYS A 94 -2.72 18.22 -8.89
C LYS A 94 -3.66 19.23 -9.55
N SER A 95 -3.33 20.53 -9.53
CA SER A 95 -4.17 21.55 -10.18
C SER A 95 -4.26 21.40 -11.70
N ARG A 96 -3.18 20.96 -12.36
CA ARG A 96 -3.21 20.65 -13.80
C ARG A 96 -4.08 19.44 -14.10
N LEU A 97 -3.98 18.37 -13.31
CA LEU A 97 -4.80 17.17 -13.47
C LEU A 97 -6.30 17.47 -13.30
N ILE A 98 -6.65 18.37 -12.38
CA ILE A 98 -8.03 18.85 -12.18
C ILE A 98 -8.49 19.69 -13.39
N GLN A 99 -7.64 20.58 -13.92
CA GLN A 99 -7.97 21.38 -15.11
C GLN A 99 -8.11 20.55 -16.39
N GLU A 100 -7.36 19.46 -16.53
CA GLU A 100 -7.43 18.56 -17.69
C GLU A 100 -8.64 17.60 -17.64
N GLY A 101 -9.46 17.65 -16.58
CA GLY A 101 -10.75 16.95 -16.53
C GLY A 101 -10.67 15.42 -16.47
N LYS A 102 -9.54 14.87 -15.99
CA LYS A 102 -9.34 13.41 -15.83
C LYS A 102 -9.61 12.87 -14.42
N ALA A 103 -10.06 13.73 -13.50
CA ALA A 103 -10.50 13.32 -12.16
C ALA A 103 -11.79 14.08 -11.80
N HIS A 104 -12.83 13.34 -11.41
CA HIS A 104 -13.93 13.90 -10.61
C HIS A 104 -13.39 14.10 -9.19
N GLU A 105 -13.75 15.18 -8.49
CA GLU A 105 -13.27 15.45 -7.11
C GLU A 105 -13.54 14.26 -6.15
N ASP A 106 -14.59 13.48 -6.41
CA ASP A 106 -14.98 12.30 -5.64
C ASP A 106 -13.97 11.12 -5.74
N ASP A 107 -13.21 11.00 -6.84
CA ASP A 107 -12.24 9.91 -6.99
C ASP A 107 -10.99 10.12 -6.12
N LEU A 108 -10.64 11.38 -5.87
CA LEU A 108 -9.42 11.72 -5.12
C LEU A 108 -9.58 11.43 -3.62
N GLU A 109 -10.77 11.67 -3.06
CA GLU A 109 -11.12 11.36 -1.67
C GLU A 109 -11.30 9.84 -1.48
N ALA A 110 -11.85 9.14 -2.48
CA ALA A 110 -11.93 7.67 -2.47
C ALA A 110 -10.54 7.00 -2.57
N LEU A 111 -9.62 7.55 -3.38
CA LEU A 111 -8.24 7.09 -3.47
C LEU A 111 -7.47 7.36 -2.16
N GLU A 112 -7.68 8.50 -1.51
CA GLU A 112 -7.08 8.80 -0.21
C GLU A 112 -7.62 7.88 0.89
N ALA A 113 -8.91 7.55 0.87
CA ALA A 113 -9.54 6.55 1.75
C ALA A 113 -9.09 5.12 1.47
N GLN A 114 -8.92 4.72 0.20
CA GLN A 114 -8.41 3.40 -0.18
C GLN A 114 -6.92 3.24 0.15
N VAL A 115 -6.12 4.30 -0.04
CA VAL A 115 -4.71 4.33 0.37
C VAL A 115 -4.61 4.31 1.90
N ALA A 116 -5.50 4.96 2.64
CA ALA A 116 -5.58 4.83 4.10
C ALA A 116 -5.94 3.41 4.54
N ALA A 117 -6.87 2.74 3.84
CA ALA A 117 -7.24 1.34 4.12
C ALA A 117 -6.11 0.36 3.79
N GLN A 118 -5.42 0.53 2.66
CA GLN A 118 -4.26 -0.31 2.27
C GLN A 118 -3.06 -0.10 3.20
N ASN A 119 -2.80 1.13 3.66
CA ASN A 119 -1.77 1.37 4.67
C ASN A 119 -2.10 0.70 6.02
N ALA A 120 -3.38 0.49 6.35
CA ALA A 120 -3.81 -0.25 7.54
C ALA A 120 -3.78 -1.79 7.37
N GLU A 121 -3.58 -2.28 6.15
CA GLU A 121 -3.41 -3.71 5.85
C GLU A 121 -1.92 -4.08 5.68
N ASP A 122 -1.10 -3.22 5.05
CA ASP A 122 0.37 -3.39 4.99
C ASP A 122 1.02 -3.36 6.40
N GLU A 123 0.44 -2.64 7.37
CA GLU A 123 0.88 -2.70 8.78
C GLU A 123 0.58 -4.05 9.46
N ARG A 124 -0.37 -4.85 8.95
CA ARG A 124 -0.69 -6.18 9.51
C ARG A 124 0.16 -7.32 8.93
N GLU A 125 0.73 -7.16 7.74
CA GLU A 125 1.63 -8.16 7.14
C GLU A 125 3.04 -8.11 7.75
N ASP A 126 3.56 -6.92 8.04
CA ASP A 126 4.87 -6.76 8.70
C ASP A 126 4.89 -7.27 10.16
N GLU A 127 3.75 -7.26 10.86
CA GLU A 127 3.63 -7.84 12.22
C GLU A 127 3.71 -9.38 12.24
N TYR A 128 3.37 -10.08 11.14
CA TYR A 128 3.27 -11.55 11.14
C TYR A 128 4.58 -12.26 10.75
N GLU A 129 5.50 -11.60 10.05
CA GLU A 129 6.82 -12.16 9.74
C GLU A 129 7.81 -12.10 10.92
N GLY A 130 7.54 -11.22 11.91
CA GLY A 130 8.38 -11.05 13.11
C GLY A 130 7.98 -11.84 14.36
N MET A 131 6.82 -12.51 14.38
CA MET A 131 6.30 -13.22 15.57
C MET A 131 6.77 -14.69 15.62
N THR A 132 7.07 -15.18 16.83
CA THR A 132 7.39 -16.59 17.09
C THR A 132 6.14 -17.47 16.92
N GLU A 133 6.31 -18.78 16.70
CA GLU A 133 5.18 -19.71 16.47
C GLU A 133 4.17 -19.74 17.63
N GLU A 134 4.60 -19.43 18.86
CA GLU A 134 3.75 -19.38 20.05
C GLU A 134 2.79 -18.17 20.03
N GLU A 135 3.30 -16.99 19.68
CA GLU A 135 2.50 -15.76 19.60
C GLU A 135 1.48 -15.82 18.45
N LYS A 136 1.82 -16.54 17.37
CA LYS A 136 0.90 -16.84 16.25
C LYS A 136 -0.26 -17.73 16.68
N MET A 137 -0.05 -18.66 17.63
CA MET A 137 -1.11 -19.53 18.14
C MET A 137 -2.05 -18.82 19.12
N GLU A 138 -1.55 -17.82 19.86
CA GLU A 138 -2.33 -17.08 20.85
C GLU A 138 -3.32 -16.09 20.20
N LYS A 139 -2.88 -15.29 19.23
CA LYS A 139 -3.78 -14.43 18.42
C LYS A 139 -4.90 -15.25 17.74
N LYS A 140 -4.58 -16.46 17.25
CA LYS A 140 -5.56 -17.36 16.59
C LYS A 140 -6.58 -17.97 17.56
N LYS A 141 -6.25 -18.10 18.85
CA LYS A 141 -7.18 -18.52 19.91
C LYS A 141 -8.13 -17.38 20.29
N GLU A 142 -7.63 -16.15 20.32
CA GLU A 142 -8.39 -14.96 20.67
C GLU A 142 -9.49 -14.66 19.63
N GLU A 143 -9.16 -14.71 18.34
CA GLU A 143 -10.14 -14.56 17.25
C GLU A 143 -11.22 -15.65 17.23
N LYS A 144 -10.88 -16.89 17.59
CA LYS A 144 -11.85 -17.99 17.69
C LYS A 144 -12.82 -17.83 18.87
N LYS A 145 -12.39 -17.15 19.94
CA LYS A 145 -13.22 -16.89 21.12
C LYS A 145 -14.25 -15.80 20.84
N ALA A 146 -13.91 -14.81 20.02
CA ALA A 146 -14.82 -13.73 19.60
C ALA A 146 -15.96 -14.19 18.67
N LYS A 147 -15.78 -15.28 17.90
CA LYS A 147 -16.81 -15.80 16.97
C LYS A 147 -17.82 -16.77 17.59
N ARG A 148 -17.67 -17.15 18.86
CA ARG A 148 -18.69 -17.94 19.58
C ARG A 148 -19.64 -17.00 20.30
N GLY A 149 -20.69 -16.57 19.58
CA GLY A 149 -21.79 -15.80 20.16
C GLY A 149 -22.53 -16.58 21.27
N PRO A 150 -23.31 -15.90 22.14
CA PRO A 150 -24.04 -16.54 23.23
C PRO A 150 -25.04 -17.57 22.70
N LYS A 151 -25.22 -18.69 23.40
CA LYS A 151 -26.34 -19.61 23.14
C LYS A 151 -27.61 -18.97 23.71
N ASP A 152 -28.54 -18.61 22.84
CA ASP A 152 -29.87 -18.16 23.25
C ASP A 152 -30.65 -19.34 23.85
N ASP A 153 -30.60 -19.44 25.18
CA ASP A 153 -31.51 -20.27 25.97
C ASP A 153 -32.76 -19.43 26.33
N ARG A 154 -33.86 -19.59 25.59
CA ARG A 154 -35.25 -19.78 26.10
C ARG A 154 -36.36 -19.37 25.11
N ALA A 155 -37.17 -20.39 24.78
CA ALA A 155 -38.62 -20.42 24.64
C ALA A 155 -39.41 -19.11 24.93
N ASN A 156 -40.30 -18.73 24.00
CA ASN A 156 -41.75 -18.97 24.03
C ASN A 156 -42.43 -18.02 23.02
N ASN A 157 -42.88 -18.51 21.87
CA ASN A 157 -43.66 -17.72 20.92
C ASN A 157 -45.16 -18.03 21.15
N PRO A 158 -45.97 -17.10 21.67
CA PRO A 158 -47.41 -17.29 21.73
C PRO A 158 -47.97 -17.28 20.30
N VAL A 159 -48.80 -18.28 20.00
CA VAL A 159 -49.52 -18.47 18.75
C VAL A 159 -50.46 -17.29 18.47
N ASP A 160 -50.29 -16.65 17.31
CA ASP A 160 -51.22 -15.67 16.75
C ASP A 160 -52.55 -16.37 16.38
N ASP A 161 -53.53 -16.28 17.28
CA ASP A 161 -54.95 -16.18 16.92
C ASP A 161 -55.14 -14.80 16.29
N GLU A 162 -55.33 -14.71 14.95
CA GLU A 162 -56.11 -13.67 14.23
C GLU A 162 -55.88 -13.70 12.71
N VAL A 163 -56.32 -14.75 12.02
CA VAL A 163 -56.65 -14.68 10.57
C VAL A 163 -57.90 -15.52 10.21
N ALA A 164 -58.85 -15.61 11.13
CA ALA A 164 -60.12 -16.31 10.93
C ALA A 164 -61.30 -15.40 10.47
N ASP A 165 -61.06 -14.18 9.99
CA ASP A 165 -62.16 -13.28 9.62
C ASP A 165 -61.90 -12.36 8.41
N LEU A 166 -61.20 -12.88 7.39
CA LEU A 166 -61.19 -12.28 6.05
C LEU A 166 -62.05 -13.13 5.09
N LEU A 167 -63.36 -12.93 5.25
CA LEU A 167 -64.34 -12.84 4.17
C LEU A 167 -64.34 -14.00 3.16
N GLY A 168 -65.20 -14.96 3.45
CA GLY A 168 -66.04 -15.53 2.41
C GLY A 168 -66.88 -14.43 1.77
N GLU A 169 -66.53 -14.09 0.53
CA GLU A 169 -67.48 -13.69 -0.50
C GLU A 169 -66.98 -14.28 -1.83
N ILE A 170 -67.86 -15.10 -2.43
CA ILE A 170 -67.81 -15.84 -3.70
C ILE A 170 -67.20 -17.25 -3.64
#